data_AF-A0A2G0Q632-F1
#
_entry.id   AF-A0A2G0Q632-F1
#
_cell.length_a   1.000
_cell.length_b   1.000
_cell.length_c   1.000
_cell.angle_alpha   90.00
_cell.angle_beta   90.00
_cell.angle_gamma   90.00
#
_symmetry.space_group_name_H-M   'P 1'
#
loop_
_entity.id
_entity.type
_entity.pdbx_description
1 polymer ?
#
loop_
_entity_poly.entity_id
_entity_poly.type
_entity_poly.pdbx_seq_one_letter_code
_entity_poly.pdbx_strand_id
1 'polypeptide(L)' 'MKFEELTDASQQAAREVLADMLRVKYQHDLCLHVEEINNLGHKVRKAFVALESEEPKVEYGSSS' A
#
# COMPACT_ATOMS: atom_id res chain seq x y z
N MET A 1 0.62 16.05 -10.36
CA MET A 1 -0.09 14.86 -10.84
C MET A 1 -0.21 13.91 -9.67
N LYS A 2 -1.43 13.60 -9.27
CA LYS A 2 -1.72 12.67 -8.19
C LYS A 2 -1.76 11.24 -8.76
N PHE A 3 -1.53 10.27 -7.89
CA PHE A 3 -1.53 8.85 -8.28
C PHE A 3 -2.88 8.40 -8.87
N GLU A 4 -3.98 8.89 -8.31
CA GLU A 4 -5.35 8.65 -8.76
C GLU A 4 -5.65 9.20 -10.17
N GLU A 5 -4.84 10.13 -10.67
CA GLU A 5 -4.98 10.73 -12.01
C GLU A 5 -4.26 9.91 -13.09
N LEU A 6 -3.54 8.85 -12.72
CA LEU A 6 -2.87 7.94 -13.66
C LEU A 6 -3.86 6.93 -14.23
N THR A 7 -3.57 6.43 -15.44
CA THR A 7 -4.31 5.29 -16.00
C THR A 7 -4.16 4.07 -15.10
N ASP A 8 -5.16 3.18 -15.09
CA ASP A 8 -5.13 1.94 -14.30
C ASP A 8 -3.87 1.11 -14.59
N ALA A 9 -3.43 1.07 -15.84
CA ALA A 9 -2.19 0.39 -16.24
C ALA A 9 -0.96 1.02 -15.59
N SER A 10 -0.86 2.35 -15.55
CA SER A 10 0.22 3.08 -14.89
C SER A 10 0.18 2.90 -13.38
N GLN A 11 -1.00 2.87 -12.77
CA GLN A 11 -1.15 2.60 -11.34
C GLN A 11 -0.73 1.17 -11.00
N GLN A 12 -1.12 0.18 -11.81
CA GLN A 12 -0.75 -1.21 -11.64
C GLN A 12 0.76 -1.41 -11.76
N ALA A 13 1.39 -0.83 -12.79
CA ALA A 13 2.85 -0.89 -12.96
C ALA A 13 3.60 -0.28 -11.76
N ALA A 14 3.12 0.84 -11.21
CA ALA A 14 3.71 1.44 -10.02
C ALA A 14 3.56 0.56 -8.76
N ARG A 15 2.41 -0.11 -8.58
CA ARG A 15 2.19 -1.07 -7.48
C ARG A 15 3.13 -2.27 -7.60
N GLU A 16 3.36 -2.77 -8.81
CA GLU A 16 4.27 -3.89 -9.08
C GLU A 16 5.72 -3.54 -8.77
N VAL A 17 6.19 -2.38 -9.23
CA VAL A 17 7.54 -1.89 -8.93
C VAL A 17 7.75 -1.71 -7.42
N LEU A 18 6.75 -1.21 -6.69
CA LEU A 18 6.82 -1.08 -5.24
C LEU A 18 6.89 -2.47 -4.55
N ALA A 19 6.08 -3.43 -5.00
CA ALA A 19 6.07 -4.78 -4.48
C ALA A 19 7.41 -5.49 -4.71
N ASP A 20 8.03 -5.30 -5.87
CA ASP A 20 9.33 -5.87 -6.19
C ASP A 20 10.45 -5.25 -5.36
N MET A 21 10.45 -3.92 -5.17
CA MET A 21 11.42 -3.26 -4.27
C MET A 21 11.30 -3.77 -2.83
N LEU A 22 10.08 -3.96 -2.33
CA LEU A 22 9.85 -4.54 -1.00
C LEU A 22 10.36 -5.98 -0.93
N ARG A 23 10.10 -6.79 -1.95
CA ARG A 23 10.60 -8.18 -2.01
C ARG A 23 12.12 -8.22 -1.97
N VAL A 24 12.80 -7.42 -2.79
CA VAL A 24 14.27 -7.34 -2.83
C VAL A 24 14.82 -6.94 -1.47
N LYS A 25 14.26 -5.90 -0.84
CA LYS A 25 14.69 -5.45 0.49
C LYS A 25 14.50 -6.52 1.56
N TYR A 26 13.38 -7.24 1.54
CA TYR A 26 13.11 -8.30 2.50
C TYR A 26 14.02 -9.52 2.33
N GLN A 27 14.33 -9.90 1.07
CA GLN A 27 15.21 -11.03 0.80
C GLN A 27 16.67 -10.70 1.08
N HIS A 28 17.13 -9.52 0.67
CA HIS A 28 18.54 -9.17 0.69
C HIS A 28 18.97 -8.59 2.05
N ASP A 29 18.20 -7.66 2.61
CA ASP A 29 18.63 -6.93 3.82
C ASP A 29 18.15 -7.59 5.11
N LEU A 30 17.04 -8.33 5.03
CA LEU A 30 16.42 -8.99 6.19
C LEU A 30 16.52 -10.52 6.15
N CYS A 31 17.08 -11.09 5.07
CA CYS A 31 17.21 -12.54 4.87
C CYS A 31 15.90 -13.32 5.08
N LEU A 32 14.75 -12.70 4.79
CA LEU A 32 13.44 -13.30 5.06
C LEU A 32 13.12 -14.37 4.02
N HIS A 33 12.54 -15.47 4.50
CA HIS A 33 12.01 -16.52 3.63
C HIS A 33 10.72 -16.07 2.95
N VAL A 34 10.38 -16.72 1.84
CA VAL A 34 9.20 -16.41 1.02
C VAL A 34 7.91 -16.37 1.84
N GLU A 35 7.76 -17.23 2.85
CA GLU A 35 6.59 -17.26 3.73
C GLU A 35 6.46 -15.98 4.58
N GLU A 36 7.57 -15.49 5.12
CA GLU A 36 7.63 -14.25 5.92
C GLU A 36 7.35 -13.02 5.04
N ILE A 37 7.86 -13.02 3.81
CA ILE A 37 7.59 -11.99 2.80
C ILE A 37 6.10 -11.94 2.45
N ASN A 38 5.48 -13.10 2.23
CA ASN A 38 4.05 -13.18 1.91
C ASN A 38 3.20 -12.69 3.08
N ASN A 39 3.57 -13.04 4.31
CA ASN A 39 2.89 -12.56 5.51
C ASN A 39 2.99 -11.03 5.66
N LEU A 40 4.19 -10.46 5.47
CA LEU A 40 4.39 -9.01 5.49
C LEU A 40 3.62 -8.31 4.36
N GLY A 41 3.65 -8.84 3.14
CA GLY A 41 2.87 -8.31 2.03
C GLY A 41 1.36 -8.28 2.31
N HIS A 42 0.83 -9.32 2.96
CA HIS A 42 -0.56 -9.36 3.39
C HIS A 42 -0.88 -8.30 4.44
N LYS A 43 0.01 -8.09 5.43
CA LYS A 43 -0.13 -7.04 6.45
C LYS A 43 -0.10 -5.64 5.84
N VAL A 44 0.82 -5.39 4.91
CA VAL A 44 0.91 -4.12 4.17
C VAL A 44 -0.38 -3.86 3.39
N ARG A 45 -0.89 -4.85 2.64
CA ARG A 45 -2.17 -4.73 1.92
C ARG A 45 -3.33 -4.40 2.88
N LYS A 46 -3.40 -5.09 4.02
CA LYS A 46 -4.43 -4.81 5.04
C LYS A 46 -4.33 -3.40 5.61
N ALA A 47 -3.12 -2.90 5.87
CA ALA A 47 -2.91 -1.53 6.35
C ALA A 47 -3.35 -0.50 5.32
N PHE A 48 -3.04 -0.68 4.04
CA PHE A 48 -3.52 0.21 2.98
C PHE A 48 -5.04 0.19 2.83
N VAL A 49 -5.67 -0.98 2.84
CA VAL A 49 -7.15 -1.09 2.80
C VAL A 49 -7.78 -0.43 4.03
N ALA A 50 -7.18 -0.58 5.22
CA ALA A 50 -7.65 0.09 6.43
C ALA A 50 -7.56 1.61 6.29
N LEU A 51 -6.44 2.15 5.79
CA LEU A 51 -6.28 3.58 5.52
C LEU A 51 -7.26 4.12 4.47
N GLU A 52 -7.60 3.31 3.45
CA GLU A 52 -8.61 3.67 2.44
C GLU A 52 -10.04 3.59 2.99
N SER A 53 -10.29 2.72 3.97
CA SER A 53 -11.61 2.51 4.60
C SER A 53 -11.86 3.41 5.81
N GLU A 54 -10.79 3.88 6.45
CA GLU A 54 -10.83 5.00 7.38
C GLU A 54 -11.00 6.29 6.56
N GLU A 55 -12.20 6.48 6.00
CA GLU A 55 -12.61 7.80 5.50
C GLU A 55 -12.26 8.82 6.58
N PRO A 56 -11.58 9.95 6.25
CA PRO A 56 -11.53 11.04 7.20
C PRO A 56 -12.98 11.38 7.50
N LYS A 57 -13.42 11.23 8.75
CA LYS A 57 -14.69 11.79 9.19
C LYS A 57 -14.62 13.27 8.87
N VAL A 58 -15.23 13.66 7.76
CA VAL A 58 -15.45 15.06 7.45
C VAL A 58 -16.48 15.49 8.48
N GLU A 59 -16.02 16.08 9.58
CA GLU A 59 -16.87 16.84 10.48
C GLU A 59 -17.39 18.05 9.69
N TYR A 60 -18.43 17.83 8.89
CA TYR A 60 -19.31 18.90 8.46
C TYR A 60 -20.09 19.39 9.69
N GLY A 61 -19.53 20.41 10.33
CA GLY A 61 -20.21 21.50 11.03
C GLY A 61 -21.34 21.16 12.02
N SER A 62 -21.15 21.61 13.26
CA SER A 62 -22.19 22.45 13.86
C SER A 62 -21.53 23.66 14.51
N SER A 63 -21.53 24.75 13.75
CA SER A 63 -21.70 26.07 14.33
C SER A 63 -23.01 26.08 15.11
N SER A 64 -22.94 26.36 16.40
CA SER A 64 -24.03 26.93 17.20
C SER A 64 -23.41 27.68 18.37
#